data_AF-A0A292RK64-F1
#
_entry.id   AF-A0A292RK64-F1
#
_cell.length_a   1.000
_cell.length_b   1.000
_cell.length_c   1.000
_cell.angle_alpha   90.00
_cell.angle_beta   90.00
_cell.angle_gamma   90.00
#
_symmetry.space_group_name_H-M   'P 1'
#
loop_
_entity.id
_entity.type
_entity.pdbx_description
1 polymer ?
#
loop_
_entity_poly.entity_id
_entity_poly.type
_entity_poly.pdbx_seq_one_letter_code
_entity_poly.pdbx_strand_id
1 'polypeptide(L)'
;MDKFVKRPADAKCAAGLLSIKPKTQTILTRIKNYSKNYVKNVKHTYEHKVVFALVERELFGKNTIDSITHDADKMILYLLGFPKSFVSDFHRKHSEHHPESGKKMNLRSMLCDNIASSPEFKPEKKRSLREHFNTCEQLQSVDGLKDVLERYHYGEDLNFKKINADKNANYTGNIAAAFVGICKLFLLSLL
;
A
#
# COMPACT_ATOMS: atom_id res chain seq x y z
N MET A 1 -61.83 -40.47 18.52
CA MET A 1 -61.14 -39.60 19.48
C MET A 1 -60.26 -40.52 20.32
N ASP A 2 -58.94 -40.59 20.24
CA ASP A 2 -57.90 -39.81 19.55
C ASP A 2 -56.79 -40.76 19.09
N LYS A 3 -56.38 -40.68 17.81
CA LYS A 3 -55.15 -41.33 17.34
C LYS A 3 -53.99 -40.37 17.58
N PHE A 4 -53.35 -40.47 18.74
CA PHE A 4 -52.07 -39.82 18.98
C PHE A 4 -51.00 -40.49 18.11
N VAL A 5 -50.66 -39.84 17.00
CA VAL A 5 -49.52 -40.20 16.15
C VAL A 5 -48.24 -39.95 16.97
N LYS A 6 -47.53 -41.02 17.33
CA LYS A 6 -46.15 -40.92 17.85
C LYS A 6 -45.28 -40.27 16.79
N ARG A 7 -44.62 -39.17 17.15
CA ARG A 7 -43.60 -38.50 16.33
C ARG A 7 -42.36 -39.42 16.25
N PRO A 8 -41.77 -39.66 15.06
CA PRO A 8 -40.55 -40.45 14.92
C PRO A 8 -39.38 -39.76 15.67
N ALA A 9 -38.53 -40.57 16.30
CA ALA A 9 -37.44 -40.14 17.19
C ALA A 9 -36.26 -39.45 16.48
N ASP A 10 -36.39 -39.29 15.17
CA ASP A 10 -35.37 -38.87 14.22
C ASP A 10 -35.83 -37.68 13.36
N ALA A 11 -36.90 -37.00 13.79
CA ALA A 11 -37.25 -35.68 13.28
C ALA A 11 -36.16 -34.67 13.65
N LYS A 12 -35.15 -34.53 12.80
CA LYS A 12 -34.21 -33.41 12.81
C LYS A 12 -35.04 -32.13 12.81
N CYS A 13 -34.99 -31.42 13.94
CA CYS A 13 -35.53 -30.07 14.03
C CYS A 13 -34.95 -29.29 12.85
N ALA A 14 -35.83 -28.77 11.99
CA ALA A 14 -35.43 -27.83 10.95
C ALA A 14 -34.95 -26.55 11.65
N ALA A 15 -33.70 -26.55 12.12
CA ALA A 15 -32.95 -25.38 12.56
C ALA A 15 -32.50 -24.55 11.34
N GLY A 16 -33.37 -24.43 10.34
CA GLY A 16 -33.15 -23.72 9.09
C GLY A 16 -34.00 -22.46 9.03
N LEU A 17 -33.95 -21.60 10.06
CA LEU A 17 -34.61 -20.29 10.02
C LEU A 17 -34.09 -19.28 11.04
N LEU A 18 -32.80 -19.37 11.45
CA LEU A 18 -32.16 -18.37 12.33
C LEU A 18 -30.74 -18.01 11.88
N SER A 19 -30.58 -17.61 10.61
CA SER A 19 -29.40 -16.83 10.23
C SER A 19 -29.74 -15.75 9.21
N ILE A 20 -30.79 -14.99 9.47
CA ILE A 20 -30.90 -13.65 8.90
C ILE A 20 -29.97 -12.77 9.74
N LYS A 21 -28.67 -12.80 9.45
CA LYS A 21 -27.78 -11.73 9.96
C LYS A 21 -28.40 -10.41 9.51
N PRO A 22 -28.77 -9.50 10.42
CA PRO A 22 -29.44 -8.28 10.02
C PRO A 22 -28.52 -7.52 9.05
N LYS A 23 -29.07 -7.05 7.93
CA LYS A 23 -28.33 -6.33 6.86
C LYS A 23 -27.45 -5.20 7.43
N THR A 24 -27.87 -4.59 8.55
CA THR A 24 -27.11 -3.58 9.31
C THR A 24 -25.80 -4.11 9.89
N GLN A 25 -25.77 -5.35 10.39
CA GLN A 25 -24.55 -6.01 10.87
C GLN A 25 -23.58 -6.29 9.71
N THR A 26 -24.11 -6.56 8.52
CA THR A 26 -23.32 -6.68 7.29
C THR A 26 -22.73 -5.34 6.84
N ILE A 27 -23.51 -4.24 6.91
CA ILE A 27 -23.06 -2.89 6.56
C ILE A 27 -22.00 -2.38 7.54
N LEU A 28 -22.23 -2.49 8.86
CA LEU A 28 -21.25 -2.11 9.88
C LEU A 28 -19.95 -2.91 9.75
N THR A 29 -20.04 -4.20 9.42
CA THR A 29 -18.85 -5.03 9.15
C THR A 29 -18.10 -4.54 7.91
N ARG A 30 -18.82 -4.15 6.84
CA ARG A 30 -18.21 -3.57 5.62
C ARG A 30 -17.53 -2.24 5.91
N ILE A 31 -18.17 -1.33 6.65
CA ILE A 31 -17.60 -0.04 7.07
C ILE A 31 -16.36 -0.25 7.94
N LYS A 32 -16.43 -1.16 8.92
CA LYS A 32 -15.28 -1.50 9.77
C LYS A 32 -14.12 -2.09 8.97
N ASN A 33 -14.39 -2.99 8.03
CA ASN A 33 -13.38 -3.56 7.16
C ASN A 33 -12.78 -2.52 6.22
N TYR A 34 -13.62 -1.64 5.67
CA TYR A 34 -13.19 -0.52 4.84
C TYR A 34 -12.25 0.41 5.62
N SER A 35 -12.66 0.87 6.81
CA SER A 35 -11.85 1.70 7.70
C SER A 35 -10.53 1.02 8.11
N LYS A 36 -10.55 -0.28 8.42
CA LYS A 36 -9.33 -1.03 8.75
C LYS A 36 -8.37 -1.11 7.56
N ASN A 37 -8.88 -1.41 6.37
CA ASN A 37 -8.09 -1.47 5.14
C ASN A 37 -7.56 -0.10 4.75
N TYR A 38 -8.38 0.94 4.95
CA TYR A 38 -8.02 2.33 4.73
C TYR A 38 -6.79 2.75 5.54
N VAL A 39 -6.85 2.56 6.86
CA VAL A 39 -5.75 2.87 7.78
C VAL A 39 -4.48 2.11 7.38
N LYS A 40 -4.62 0.83 7.00
CA LYS A 40 -3.49 0.01 6.54
C LYS A 40 -2.87 0.59 5.26
N ASN A 41 -3.68 1.01 4.30
CA ASN A 41 -3.20 1.57 3.03
C ASN A 41 -2.48 2.90 3.25
N VAL A 42 -3.08 3.81 4.02
CA VAL A 42 -2.48 5.10 4.36
C VAL A 42 -1.14 4.92 5.07
N LYS A 43 -1.10 4.04 6.09
CA LYS A 43 0.14 3.74 6.81
C LYS A 43 1.21 3.19 5.86
N HIS A 44 0.84 2.24 5.01
CA HIS A 44 1.77 1.64 4.06
C HIS A 44 2.32 2.66 3.06
N THR A 45 1.47 3.55 2.53
CA THR A 45 1.88 4.62 1.61
C THR A 45 2.79 5.63 2.30
N TYR A 46 2.50 6.00 3.55
CA TYR A 46 3.38 6.87 4.33
C TYR A 46 4.74 6.24 4.60
N GLU A 47 4.78 4.98 5.05
CA GLU A 47 6.04 4.26 5.29
C GLU A 47 6.87 4.14 4.01
N HIS A 48 6.22 3.86 2.87
CA HIS A 48 6.88 3.83 1.56
C HIS A 48 7.50 5.18 1.19
N LYS A 49 6.75 6.28 1.38
CA LYS A 49 7.24 7.65 1.14
C LYS A 49 8.45 8.00 2.01
N VAL A 50 8.43 7.60 3.29
CA VAL A 50 9.57 7.82 4.20
C VAL A 50 10.79 7.06 3.72
N VAL A 51 10.65 5.78 3.36
CA VAL A 51 11.77 4.97 2.84
C VAL A 51 12.29 5.59 1.54
N PHE A 52 11.41 6.00 0.63
CA PHE A 52 11.79 6.70 -0.59
C PHE A 52 12.66 7.92 -0.29
N ALA A 53 12.25 8.77 0.66
CA ALA A 53 13.01 9.97 1.02
C ALA A 53 14.38 9.62 1.61
N LEU A 54 14.46 8.59 2.46
CA LEU A 54 15.73 8.15 3.04
C LEU A 54 16.67 7.56 1.97
N VAL A 55 16.14 6.78 1.03
CA VAL A 55 16.88 6.25 -0.12
C VAL A 55 17.38 7.38 -1.02
N GLU A 56 16.53 8.36 -1.32
CA GLU A 56 16.93 9.53 -2.12
C GLU A 56 18.07 10.30 -1.44
N ARG A 57 17.98 10.50 -0.12
CA ARG A 57 19.04 11.16 0.65
C ARG A 57 20.35 10.38 0.60
N GLU A 58 20.30 9.06 0.73
CA GLU A 58 21.51 8.24 0.76
C GLU A 58 22.18 8.16 -0.63
N LEU A 59 21.38 8.08 -1.71
CA LEU A 59 21.89 8.01 -3.09
C LEU A 59 22.40 9.36 -3.62
N PHE A 60 21.74 10.46 -3.26
CA PHE A 60 21.96 11.77 -3.89
C PHE A 60 22.42 12.86 -2.91
N GLY A 61 22.59 12.53 -1.64
CA GLY A 61 23.02 13.44 -0.57
C GLY A 61 21.94 14.43 -0.09
N LYS A 62 20.81 14.55 -0.78
CA LYS A 62 19.70 15.46 -0.43
C LYS A 62 18.35 14.97 -0.93
N ASN A 63 17.32 15.30 -0.17
CA ASN A 63 15.93 15.13 -0.59
C ASN A 63 15.56 16.20 -1.60
N THR A 64 14.76 15.85 -2.59
CA THR A 64 14.16 16.82 -3.51
C THR A 64 12.66 16.88 -3.40
N ILE A 65 12.06 17.74 -4.21
CA ILE A 65 10.60 17.86 -4.33
C ILE A 65 9.99 16.48 -4.64
N ASP A 66 10.69 15.61 -5.35
CA ASP A 66 10.24 14.25 -5.65
C ASP A 66 9.93 13.47 -4.36
N SER A 67 10.77 13.52 -3.32
CA SER A 67 10.44 12.87 -2.03
C SER A 67 9.19 13.44 -1.35
N ILE A 68 8.88 14.73 -1.59
CA ILE A 68 7.74 15.42 -1.02
C ILE A 68 6.47 15.11 -1.81
N THR A 69 6.55 15.00 -3.13
CA THR A 69 5.39 14.75 -4.00
C THR A 69 5.15 13.26 -4.28
N HIS A 70 6.14 12.40 -4.04
CA HIS A 70 6.02 10.94 -4.22
C HIS A 70 4.84 10.40 -3.44
N ASP A 71 3.96 9.68 -4.12
CA ASP A 71 2.72 9.12 -3.58
C ASP A 71 1.78 10.11 -2.86
N ALA A 72 1.96 11.43 -3.04
CA ALA A 72 1.10 12.44 -2.42
C ALA A 72 -0.34 12.36 -2.95
N ASP A 73 -0.50 12.05 -4.23
CA ASP A 73 -1.79 11.78 -4.85
C ASP A 73 -2.53 10.62 -4.17
N LYS A 74 -1.84 9.50 -3.88
CA LYS A 74 -2.41 8.37 -3.15
C LYS A 74 -2.93 8.80 -1.79
N MET A 75 -2.15 9.60 -1.06
CA MET A 75 -2.51 10.07 0.28
C MET A 75 -3.73 10.99 0.26
N ILE A 76 -3.80 11.91 -0.70
CA ILE A 76 -4.96 12.80 -0.90
C ILE A 76 -6.20 12.00 -1.28
N LEU A 77 -6.09 11.08 -2.25
CA LEU A 77 -7.23 10.27 -2.68
C LEU A 77 -7.73 9.32 -1.58
N TYR A 78 -6.82 8.79 -0.77
CA TYR A 78 -7.21 8.09 0.44
C TYR A 78 -7.97 9.04 1.38
N LEU A 79 -7.45 10.22 1.69
CA LEU A 79 -8.16 11.20 2.55
C LEU A 79 -9.59 11.51 2.05
N LEU A 80 -9.80 11.53 0.74
CA LEU A 80 -11.11 11.72 0.11
C LEU A 80 -12.02 10.47 0.13
N GLY A 81 -11.56 9.36 0.71
CA GLY A 81 -12.34 8.14 0.86
C GLY A 81 -12.43 7.29 -0.40
N PHE A 82 -11.47 7.38 -1.34
CA PHE A 82 -11.46 6.52 -2.52
C PHE A 82 -10.93 5.10 -2.22
N PRO A 83 -11.47 4.05 -2.88
CA PRO A 83 -11.02 2.68 -2.68
C PRO A 83 -9.63 2.44 -3.27
N LYS A 84 -8.88 1.51 -2.66
CA LYS A 84 -7.48 1.15 -3.06
C LYS A 84 -7.31 0.86 -4.56
N SER A 85 -8.25 0.16 -5.18
CA SER A 85 -8.17 -0.18 -6.61
C SER A 85 -8.16 1.07 -7.48
N PHE A 86 -9.05 2.03 -7.20
CA PHE A 86 -9.09 3.32 -7.89
C PHE A 86 -7.82 4.12 -7.64
N VAL A 87 -7.40 4.25 -6.37
CA VAL A 87 -6.20 5.02 -6.00
C VAL A 87 -4.96 4.46 -6.68
N SER A 88 -4.80 3.14 -6.70
CA SER A 88 -3.67 2.48 -7.35
C SER A 88 -3.66 2.64 -8.87
N ASP A 89 -4.82 2.55 -9.52
CA ASP A 89 -4.94 2.70 -10.97
C ASP A 89 -4.70 4.15 -11.39
N PHE A 90 -5.31 5.10 -10.69
CA PHE A 90 -5.10 6.53 -10.90
C PHE A 90 -3.61 6.87 -10.79
N HIS A 91 -2.96 6.44 -9.71
CA HIS A 91 -1.57 6.77 -9.46
C HIS A 91 -0.63 6.27 -10.57
N ARG A 92 -0.79 5.01 -11.02
CA ARG A 92 0.01 4.42 -12.10
C ARG A 92 -0.14 5.17 -13.42
N LYS A 93 -1.35 5.64 -13.73
CA LYS A 93 -1.65 6.37 -14.97
C LYS A 93 -1.18 7.83 -14.96
N HIS A 94 -0.88 8.42 -13.80
CA HIS A 94 -0.57 9.84 -13.70
C HIS A 94 0.84 10.14 -13.16
N SER A 95 1.52 9.17 -12.55
CA SER A 95 2.82 9.37 -11.92
C SER A 95 3.99 9.09 -12.86
N GLU A 96 4.99 9.98 -12.85
CA GLU A 96 6.16 9.95 -13.76
C GLU A 96 7.20 8.87 -13.42
N HIS A 97 7.00 8.12 -12.32
CA HIS A 97 7.82 6.95 -11.99
C HIS A 97 7.14 5.63 -12.35
N HIS A 98 5.98 5.69 -13.01
CA HIS A 98 5.27 4.53 -13.53
C HIS A 98 5.23 4.58 -15.06
N PRO A 99 5.76 3.55 -15.77
CA PRO A 99 5.71 3.47 -17.22
C PRO A 99 4.29 3.56 -17.77
N GLU A 100 3.29 3.09 -17.02
CA GLU A 100 1.88 3.12 -17.40
C GLU A 100 1.30 4.53 -17.58
N SER A 101 1.99 5.57 -17.11
CA SER A 101 1.52 6.96 -17.25
C SER A 101 1.68 7.54 -18.65
N GLY A 102 2.54 6.94 -19.49
CA GLY A 102 2.87 7.49 -20.82
C GLY A 102 3.56 8.86 -20.79
N LYS A 103 3.94 9.36 -19.61
CA LYS A 103 4.67 10.63 -19.44
C LYS A 103 6.16 10.43 -19.66
N LYS A 104 6.91 11.53 -19.73
CA LYS A 104 8.37 11.48 -19.64
C LYS A 104 8.76 10.93 -18.26
N MET A 105 9.53 9.85 -18.25
CA MET A 105 9.90 9.14 -17.03
C MET A 105 10.91 9.93 -16.19
N ASN A 106 10.63 10.04 -14.90
CA ASN A 106 11.58 10.54 -13.91
C ASN A 106 12.43 9.36 -13.42
N LEU A 107 13.54 9.09 -14.11
CA LEU A 107 14.42 7.94 -13.84
C LEU A 107 14.97 7.94 -12.41
N ARG A 108 15.20 9.11 -11.83
CA ARG A 108 15.64 9.24 -10.43
C ARG A 108 14.57 8.75 -9.47
N SER A 109 13.35 9.25 -9.64
CA SER A 109 12.21 8.81 -8.83
C SER A 109 11.95 7.32 -9.03
N MET A 110 12.06 6.80 -10.26
CA MET A 110 11.97 5.36 -10.52
C MET A 110 13.01 4.55 -9.77
N LEU A 111 14.29 4.96 -9.77
CA LEU A 111 15.36 4.29 -9.03
C LEU A 111 15.01 4.22 -7.54
N CYS A 112 14.69 5.36 -6.92
CA CYS A 112 14.34 5.45 -5.51
C CYS A 112 13.08 4.63 -5.18
N ASP A 113 12.05 4.69 -6.01
CA ASP A 113 10.79 3.97 -5.79
C ASP A 113 11.02 2.47 -5.83
N ASN A 114 11.77 1.99 -6.83
CA ASN A 114 12.09 0.59 -7.00
C ASN A 114 12.92 0.03 -5.84
N ILE A 115 13.92 0.79 -5.35
CA ILE A 115 14.70 0.43 -4.16
C ILE A 115 13.83 0.46 -2.91
N ALA A 116 13.01 1.50 -2.69
CA ALA A 116 12.08 1.55 -1.56
C ALA A 116 11.03 0.42 -1.59
N SER A 117 10.85 -0.16 -2.77
CA SER A 117 9.98 -1.28 -3.06
C SER A 117 10.70 -2.63 -3.05
N SER A 118 11.95 -2.73 -2.60
CA SER A 118 12.72 -3.98 -2.60
C SER A 118 12.44 -4.85 -1.34
N PRO A 119 12.87 -6.12 -1.32
CA PRO A 119 12.67 -7.04 -0.18
C PRO A 119 13.22 -6.51 1.16
N GLU A 120 14.25 -5.67 1.11
CA GLU A 120 14.91 -5.04 2.26
C GLU A 120 13.97 -4.13 3.06
N PHE A 121 12.94 -3.59 2.40
CA PHE A 121 11.91 -2.75 3.03
C PHE A 121 10.51 -3.37 2.98
N LYS A 122 10.27 -4.27 2.02
CA LYS A 122 9.00 -4.96 1.77
C LYS A 122 9.24 -6.47 1.72
N PRO A 123 9.33 -7.16 2.88
CA PRO A 123 9.74 -8.56 2.96
C PRO A 123 8.78 -9.53 2.25
N GLU A 124 7.57 -9.10 1.92
CA GLU A 124 6.64 -9.87 1.08
C GLU A 124 7.12 -10.01 -0.37
N LYS A 125 8.01 -9.13 -0.83
CA LYS A 125 8.63 -9.21 -2.15
C LYS A 125 9.84 -10.13 -2.09
N LYS A 126 9.96 -10.99 -3.10
CA LYS A 126 10.96 -12.07 -3.13
C LYS A 126 12.16 -11.78 -4.01
N ARG A 127 12.06 -10.80 -4.91
CA ARG A 127 13.08 -10.51 -5.91
C ARG A 127 13.82 -9.23 -5.55
N SER A 128 15.14 -9.24 -5.68
CA SER A 128 15.93 -8.01 -5.63
C SER A 128 15.54 -7.07 -6.77
N LEU A 129 15.95 -5.80 -6.71
CA LEU A 129 15.71 -4.86 -7.80
C LEU A 129 16.35 -5.34 -9.11
N ARG A 130 17.59 -5.86 -9.06
CA ARG A 130 18.26 -6.41 -10.23
C ARG A 130 17.48 -7.57 -10.85
N GLU A 131 17.01 -8.50 -10.04
CA GLU A 131 16.17 -9.63 -10.50
C GLU A 131 14.82 -9.15 -11.04
N HIS A 132 14.20 -8.16 -10.40
CA HIS A 132 12.94 -7.60 -10.85
C HIS A 132 13.09 -6.92 -12.23
N PHE A 133 14.13 -6.11 -12.41
CA PHE A 133 14.46 -5.48 -13.69
C PHE A 133 14.69 -6.52 -14.79
N ASN A 134 15.49 -7.56 -14.52
CA ASN A 134 15.80 -8.62 -15.49
C ASN A 134 14.57 -9.44 -15.91
N THR A 135 13.48 -9.39 -15.16
CA THR A 135 12.25 -10.16 -15.43
C THR A 135 11.06 -9.30 -15.83
N CYS A 136 11.23 -7.98 -15.96
CA CYS A 136 10.14 -7.05 -16.24
C CYS A 136 10.40 -6.28 -17.54
N GLU A 137 9.80 -6.75 -18.64
CA GLU A 137 9.93 -6.12 -19.97
C GLU A 137 9.51 -4.64 -19.96
N GLN A 138 8.49 -4.29 -19.18
CA GLN A 138 8.05 -2.90 -19.04
C GLN A 138 9.14 -2.00 -18.47
N LEU A 139 9.86 -2.44 -17.43
CA LEU A 139 10.98 -1.65 -16.89
C LEU A 139 12.15 -1.60 -17.86
N GLN A 140 12.44 -2.70 -18.55
CA GLN A 140 13.49 -2.76 -19.56
C GLN A 140 13.23 -1.84 -20.76
N SER A 141 11.95 -1.58 -21.07
CA SER A 141 11.56 -0.67 -22.16
C SER A 141 11.75 0.81 -21.84
N VAL A 142 12.04 1.18 -20.58
CA VAL A 142 12.23 2.58 -20.19
C VAL A 142 13.62 3.06 -20.60
N ASP A 143 13.66 3.99 -21.53
CA ASP A 143 14.90 4.58 -22.03
C ASP A 143 15.75 5.20 -20.90
N GLY A 144 17.04 4.88 -20.90
CA GLY A 144 18.01 5.31 -19.89
C GLY A 144 17.86 4.71 -18.48
N LEU A 145 16.81 3.93 -18.18
CA LEU A 145 16.63 3.37 -16.83
C LEU A 145 17.73 2.37 -16.48
N LYS A 146 18.15 1.54 -17.44
CA LYS A 146 19.24 0.57 -17.26
C LYS A 146 20.53 1.27 -16.82
N ASP A 147 20.92 2.33 -17.51
CA ASP A 147 22.16 3.06 -17.22
C ASP A 147 22.14 3.69 -15.82
N VAL A 148 20.97 4.19 -15.39
CA VAL A 148 20.79 4.71 -14.03
C VAL A 148 20.88 3.59 -12.99
N LEU A 149 20.22 2.46 -13.22
CA LEU A 149 20.28 1.31 -12.31
C LEU A 149 21.71 0.78 -12.18
N GLU A 150 22.43 0.63 -13.29
CA GLU A 150 23.82 0.18 -13.30
C GLU A 150 24.74 1.18 -12.60
N ARG A 151 24.59 2.49 -12.86
CA ARG A 151 25.38 3.54 -12.18
C ARG A 151 25.29 3.48 -10.66
N TYR A 152 24.13 3.13 -10.13
CA TYR A 152 23.89 3.04 -8.68
C TYR A 152 23.89 1.60 -8.18
N HIS A 153 24.44 0.65 -8.95
CA HIS A 153 24.52 -0.77 -8.62
C HIS A 153 23.18 -1.34 -8.10
N TYR A 154 22.06 -0.93 -8.69
CA TYR A 154 20.71 -1.33 -8.30
C TYR A 154 20.36 -1.06 -6.82
N GLY A 155 21.10 -0.16 -6.16
CA GLY A 155 20.99 0.13 -4.74
C GLY A 155 21.65 -0.90 -3.82
N GLU A 156 22.39 -1.87 -4.35
CA GLU A 156 23.01 -2.97 -3.59
C GLU A 156 24.05 -2.47 -2.58
N ASP A 157 24.69 -1.32 -2.86
CA ASP A 157 25.69 -0.70 -1.98
C ASP A 157 25.06 0.13 -0.83
N LEU A 158 23.73 0.26 -0.79
CA LEU A 158 23.07 1.04 0.25
C LEU A 158 23.16 0.38 1.62
N ASN A 159 23.36 1.19 2.65
CA ASN A 159 23.29 0.72 4.03
C ASN A 159 21.84 0.59 4.50
N PHE A 160 21.18 -0.50 4.09
CA PHE A 160 19.78 -0.78 4.44
C PHE A 160 19.53 -0.84 5.95
N LYS A 161 20.53 -1.25 6.75
CA LYS A 161 20.43 -1.28 8.22
C LYS A 161 20.31 0.13 8.79
N LYS A 162 21.16 1.06 8.34
CA LYS A 162 21.11 2.48 8.71
C LYS A 162 19.77 3.10 8.30
N ILE A 163 19.32 2.87 7.06
CA ILE A 163 18.04 3.42 6.57
C ILE A 163 16.86 2.91 7.41
N ASN A 164 16.83 1.62 7.74
CA ASN A 164 15.78 1.07 8.60
C ASN A 164 15.86 1.60 10.05
N ALA A 165 17.06 1.80 10.59
CA ALA A 165 17.23 2.44 11.90
C ALA A 165 16.70 3.88 11.90
N ASP A 166 17.06 4.68 10.90
CA ASP A 166 16.60 6.06 10.74
C ASP A 166 15.08 6.15 10.59
N LYS A 167 14.49 5.27 9.78
CA LYS A 167 13.04 5.11 9.64
C LYS A 167 12.39 4.83 11.00
N ASN A 168 12.96 3.89 11.75
CA ASN A 168 12.37 3.47 13.01
C ASN A 168 12.48 4.54 14.12
N ALA A 169 13.60 5.27 14.15
CA ALA A 169 13.85 6.31 15.13
C ALA A 169 13.02 7.59 14.89
N ASN A 170 12.88 8.01 13.62
CA ASN A 170 12.33 9.33 13.30
C ASN A 170 10.89 9.29 12.77
N TYR A 171 10.42 8.15 12.27
CA TYR A 171 9.17 8.08 11.52
C TYR A 171 8.19 7.01 11.99
N THR A 172 8.64 6.00 12.75
CA THR A 172 7.73 5.07 13.44
C THR A 172 7.55 5.47 14.91
N GLY A 173 6.31 5.71 15.33
CA GLY A 173 5.98 6.14 16.69
C GLY A 173 4.83 7.13 16.68
N ASN A 174 5.12 8.41 16.95
CA ASN A 174 4.09 9.42 17.20
C ASN A 174 3.55 10.11 15.93
N ILE A 175 4.40 10.36 14.93
CA ILE A 175 4.00 11.11 13.71
C ILE A 175 3.09 10.25 12.82
N ALA A 176 3.47 9.00 12.56
CA ALA A 176 2.62 8.07 11.79
C ALA A 176 1.29 7.79 12.51
N ALA A 177 1.30 7.68 13.84
CA ALA A 177 0.08 7.51 14.63
C ALA A 177 -0.82 8.74 14.59
N ALA A 178 -0.25 9.95 14.69
CA ALA A 178 -0.97 11.22 14.55
C ALA A 178 -1.57 11.37 13.14
N PHE A 179 -0.80 11.07 12.10
CA PHE A 179 -1.28 11.12 10.72
C PHE A 179 -2.43 10.14 10.47
N VAL A 180 -2.30 8.89 10.95
CA VAL A 180 -3.37 7.89 10.90
C VAL A 180 -4.59 8.34 11.72
N GLY A 181 -4.39 8.99 12.87
CA GLY A 181 -5.45 9.56 13.69
C GLY A 181 -6.25 10.63 12.94
N ILE A 182 -5.55 11.58 12.30
CA ILE A 182 -6.17 12.61 11.45
C ILE A 182 -6.95 11.95 10.31
N CYS A 183 -6.36 10.99 9.60
CA CYS A 183 -7.03 10.29 8.50
C CYS A 183 -8.30 9.54 8.97
N LYS A 184 -8.31 8.98 10.18
CA LYS A 184 -9.50 8.34 10.77
C LYS A 184 -10.60 9.34 11.08
N LEU A 185 -10.26 10.51 11.62
CA LEU A 185 -11.22 11.58 11.91
C LEU A 185 -11.89 12.08 10.63
N PHE A 186 -11.10 12.30 9.56
CA PHE A 186 -11.64 12.66 8.25
C PHE A 186 -12.57 11.58 7.69
N LEU A 187 -12.19 10.30 7.76
CA LEU A 187 -13.03 9.22 7.26
C LEU A 187 -14.34 9.06 8.06
N LEU A 188 -14.32 9.33 9.37
CA LEU A 188 -15.53 9.37 10.20
C LEU A 188 -16.42 10.57 9.86
N SER A 189 -15.87 11.69 9.39
CA SER A 189 -16.67 12.84 8.94
C SER A 189 -17.32 12.65 7.56
N LEU A 190 -16.85 11.68 6.78
CA LEU A 190 -17.36 11.33 5.45
C LEU A 190 -18.38 10.19 5.46
N LEU A 191 -18.57 9.52 6.60
CA LEU A 191 -19.49 8.40 6.82
C LEU A 191 -20.73 8.86 7.61
#